data_AF-A0A3B9WEB2-F1
#
_entry.id   AF-A0A3B9WEB2-F1
#
_cell.length_a   1.000
_cell.length_b   1.000
_cell.length_c   1.000
_cell.angle_alpha   90.00
_cell.angle_beta   90.00
_cell.angle_gamma   90.00
#
_symmetry.space_group_name_H-M   'P 1'
#
loop_
_entity.id
_entity.type
_entity.pdbx_description
1 polymer ?
#
loop_
_entity_poly.entity_id
_entity_poly.type
_entity_poly.pdbx_seq_one_letter_code
_entity_poly.pdbx_strand_id
1 'polypeptide(L)'
;MRHRVAVPLVVVLMTATIGRLLVLSPQVTDGETALLEGLSQHRHVLLDTIATIVQFALSNGAVVLIIAAVIGWLAVIRRRPLDATGFGITALAGWGAVGLVKVAVERPRPALTGDPLSVVTGSTSFPSSHTGALVSIVLGLALVAATARSRHSILLWGTVGVVLVGAARMYSGAHYPLDVLAALPVAWAGVMAGASLANIVVPALAFGFGWQQAGVSVAAPAARRTGSTAPAPAQHAGTVQASRADAADSSGSHGGAARSAQRTGSSREEHRVDRAA
;
A
#
# COMPACT_ATOMS: atom_id res chain seq x y z
N MET A 1 4.65 15.98 0.73
CA MET A 1 3.56 15.55 1.63
C MET A 1 2.18 15.91 1.07
N ARG A 2 1.93 17.14 0.61
CA ARG A 2 0.62 17.59 0.08
C ARG A 2 -0.01 16.64 -0.97
N HIS A 3 0.73 16.19 -1.97
CA HIS A 3 0.19 15.30 -3.02
C HIS A 3 -0.20 13.90 -2.53
N ARG A 4 0.47 13.36 -1.50
CA ARG A 4 0.24 11.98 -1.00
C ARG A 4 -1.08 11.82 -0.26
N VAL A 5 -1.65 12.93 0.21
CA VAL A 5 -2.94 12.98 0.90
C VAL A 5 -4.02 13.58 -0.01
N ALA A 6 -3.68 14.64 -0.75
CA ALA A 6 -4.63 15.30 -1.63
C ALA A 6 -5.15 14.38 -2.74
N VAL A 7 -4.29 13.59 -3.39
CA VAL A 7 -4.72 12.70 -4.49
C VAL A 7 -5.69 11.62 -3.99
N PRO A 8 -5.38 10.83 -2.94
CA PRO A 8 -6.34 9.88 -2.37
C PRO A 8 -7.66 10.52 -1.96
N LEU A 9 -7.62 11.70 -1.33
CA LEU A 9 -8.81 12.41 -0.90
C LEU A 9 -9.69 12.81 -2.10
N VAL A 10 -9.09 13.39 -3.15
CA VAL A 10 -9.80 13.74 -4.38
C VAL A 10 -10.43 12.51 -5.02
N VAL A 11 -9.71 11.38 -5.08
CA VAL A 11 -10.24 10.13 -5.65
C VAL A 11 -11.46 9.61 -4.86
N VAL A 12 -11.38 9.63 -3.52
CA VAL A 12 -12.51 9.23 -2.65
C VAL A 12 -13.70 10.15 -2.86
N LEU A 13 -13.49 11.47 -2.85
CA LEU A 13 -14.54 12.46 -3.04
C LEU A 13 -15.19 12.33 -4.43
N MET A 14 -14.40 12.23 -5.49
CA MET A 14 -14.89 12.03 -6.86
C MET A 14 -15.71 10.75 -6.97
N THR A 15 -15.23 9.64 -6.38
CA THR A 15 -15.97 8.37 -6.43
C THR A 15 -17.27 8.43 -5.64
N ALA A 16 -17.29 9.12 -4.49
CA ALA A 16 -18.51 9.35 -3.72
C ALA A 16 -19.50 10.24 -4.48
N THR A 17 -19.03 11.30 -5.15
CA THR A 17 -19.87 12.16 -5.99
C THR A 17 -20.47 11.37 -7.15
N ILE A 18 -19.67 10.58 -7.87
CA ILE A 18 -20.16 9.69 -8.93
C ILE A 18 -21.20 8.72 -8.37
N GLY A 19 -20.90 8.08 -7.24
CA GLY A 19 -21.85 7.20 -6.56
C GLY A 19 -23.18 7.89 -6.26
N ARG A 20 -23.15 9.14 -5.78
CA ARG A 20 -24.37 9.90 -5.52
C ARG A 20 -25.13 10.25 -6.78
N LEU A 21 -24.44 10.55 -7.89
CA LEU A 21 -25.09 10.76 -9.19
C LEU A 21 -25.77 9.48 -9.70
N LEU A 22 -25.17 8.30 -9.47
CA LEU A 22 -25.78 7.02 -9.84
C LEU A 22 -27.09 6.76 -9.09
N VAL A 23 -27.18 7.14 -7.81
CA VAL A 23 -28.43 7.06 -7.04
C VAL A 23 -29.55 7.88 -7.68
N LEU A 24 -29.20 9.01 -8.28
CA LEU A 24 -30.15 9.93 -8.92
C LEU A 24 -30.40 9.63 -10.40
N SER A 25 -29.84 8.53 -10.93
CA SER A 25 -29.90 8.19 -12.36
C SER A 25 -30.67 6.87 -12.58
N PRO A 26 -32.02 6.91 -12.66
CA PRO A 26 -32.84 5.72 -12.86
C PRO A 26 -32.42 4.92 -14.09
N GLN A 27 -32.16 5.59 -15.23
CA GLN A 27 -31.83 4.88 -16.48
C GLN A 27 -30.58 3.99 -16.35
N VAL A 28 -29.58 4.44 -15.59
CA VAL A 28 -28.35 3.66 -15.36
C VAL A 28 -28.64 2.50 -14.43
N THR A 29 -29.38 2.74 -13.35
CA THR A 29 -29.75 1.71 -12.38
C THR A 29 -30.64 0.63 -13.01
N ASP A 30 -31.59 1.00 -13.85
CA ASP A 30 -32.46 0.07 -14.57
C ASP A 30 -31.66 -0.78 -15.56
N GLY A 31 -30.73 -0.16 -16.30
CA GLY A 31 -29.84 -0.88 -17.21
C GLY A 31 -28.93 -1.89 -16.50
N GLU A 32 -28.34 -1.52 -15.35
CA GLU A 32 -27.56 -2.45 -14.54
C GLU A 32 -28.44 -3.56 -13.93
N THR A 33 -29.68 -3.24 -13.54
CA THR A 33 -30.64 -4.22 -13.01
C THR A 33 -31.01 -5.25 -14.07
N ALA A 34 -31.34 -4.81 -15.30
CA ALA A 34 -31.67 -5.70 -16.41
C ALA A 34 -30.52 -6.65 -16.76
N LEU A 35 -29.27 -6.16 -16.70
CA LEU A 35 -28.08 -7.00 -16.87
C LEU A 35 -27.99 -8.08 -15.78
N LEU A 36 -28.23 -7.73 -14.52
CA LEU A 36 -28.21 -8.68 -13.41
C LEU A 36 -29.38 -9.67 -13.48
N GLU A 37 -30.56 -9.25 -13.92
CA GLU A 37 -31.70 -10.13 -14.14
C GLU A 37 -31.40 -11.16 -15.24
N GLY A 38 -30.78 -10.74 -16.35
CA GLY A 38 -30.33 -11.67 -17.40
C GLY A 38 -29.33 -12.72 -16.89
N LEU A 39 -28.41 -12.33 -16.00
CA LEU A 39 -27.51 -13.28 -15.34
C LEU A 39 -28.26 -14.24 -14.41
N SER A 40 -29.27 -13.74 -13.69
CA SER A 40 -30.07 -14.53 -12.77
C SER A 40 -30.90 -15.62 -13.46
N GLN A 41 -31.27 -15.41 -14.72
CA GLN A 41 -32.00 -16.40 -15.53
C GLN A 41 -31.12 -17.60 -15.95
N HIS A 42 -29.80 -17.46 -15.91
CA HIS A 42 -28.83 -18.48 -16.31
C HIS A 42 -28.10 -19.08 -15.09
N ARG A 43 -28.87 -19.49 -14.08
CA ARG A 43 -28.32 -20.09 -12.85
C ARG A 43 -27.75 -21.48 -13.09
N HIS A 44 -26.56 -21.73 -12.55
CA HIS A 44 -25.91 -23.03 -12.55
C HIS A 44 -25.39 -23.37 -11.16
N VAL A 45 -25.65 -24.61 -10.70
CA VAL A 45 -25.27 -25.11 -9.36
C VAL A 45 -23.80 -24.87 -9.03
N LEU A 46 -22.89 -25.05 -10.00
CA LEU A 46 -21.46 -24.81 -9.80
C LEU A 46 -21.17 -23.32 -9.53
N LEU A 47 -21.75 -22.42 -10.32
CA LEU A 47 -21.55 -20.98 -10.17
C LEU A 47 -22.20 -20.46 -8.87
N ASP A 48 -23.35 -21.00 -8.49
CA ASP A 48 -24.04 -20.74 -7.23
C ASP A 48 -23.15 -21.13 -6.04
N THR A 49 -22.54 -22.31 -6.11
CA THR A 49 -21.61 -22.81 -5.10
C THR A 49 -20.38 -21.91 -4.98
N ILE A 50 -19.76 -21.56 -6.11
CA ILE A 50 -18.59 -20.67 -6.13
C ILE A 50 -18.95 -19.30 -5.54
N ALA A 51 -20.07 -18.71 -5.96
CA ALA A 51 -20.51 -17.41 -5.47
C ALA A 51 -20.78 -17.43 -3.95
N THR A 52 -21.38 -18.51 -3.45
CA THR A 52 -21.64 -18.72 -2.02
C THR A 52 -20.34 -18.88 -1.22
N ILE A 53 -19.38 -19.66 -1.71
CA ILE A 53 -18.06 -19.81 -1.08
C ILE A 53 -17.35 -18.46 -1.02
N VAL A 54 -17.34 -17.69 -2.11
CA VAL A 54 -16.74 -16.36 -2.14
C VAL A 54 -17.42 -15.41 -1.15
N GLN A 55 -18.76 -15.43 -1.09
CA GLN A 55 -19.55 -14.63 -0.15
C GLN A 55 -19.18 -14.94 1.31
N PHE A 56 -19.01 -16.22 1.64
CA PHE A 56 -18.62 -16.65 2.98
C PHE A 56 -17.16 -16.31 3.31
N ALA A 57 -16.24 -16.67 2.40
CA ALA A 57 -14.79 -16.50 2.57
C ALA A 57 -14.35 -15.03 2.67
N LEU A 58 -15.12 -14.10 2.10
CA LEU A 58 -14.89 -12.66 2.19
C LEU A 58 -15.98 -11.92 2.97
N SER A 59 -16.72 -12.63 3.82
CA SER A 59 -17.59 -11.99 4.81
C SER A 59 -16.78 -11.04 5.70
N ASN A 60 -17.42 -10.01 6.27
CA ASN A 60 -16.71 -9.03 7.09
C ASN A 60 -15.91 -9.68 8.23
N GLY A 61 -16.47 -10.72 8.88
CA GLY A 61 -15.77 -11.49 9.90
C GLY A 61 -14.57 -12.24 9.33
N ALA A 62 -14.72 -12.91 8.18
CA ALA A 62 -13.62 -13.62 7.53
C ALA A 62 -12.49 -12.65 7.09
N VAL A 63 -12.82 -11.47 6.58
CA VAL A 63 -11.83 -10.44 6.21
C VAL A 63 -11.00 -10.01 7.41
N VAL A 64 -11.63 -9.78 8.57
CA VAL A 64 -10.91 -9.46 9.82
C VAL A 64 -9.95 -10.59 10.18
N LEU A 65 -10.40 -11.85 10.11
CA LEU A 65 -9.57 -13.02 10.40
C LEU A 65 -8.41 -13.17 9.39
N ILE A 66 -8.64 -12.91 8.10
CA ILE A 66 -7.59 -12.94 7.07
C ILE A 66 -6.53 -11.88 7.36
N ILE A 67 -6.93 -10.64 7.65
CA ILE A 67 -6.00 -9.56 7.99
C ILE A 67 -5.21 -9.94 9.24
N ALA A 68 -5.87 -10.42 10.30
CA ALA A 68 -5.21 -10.85 11.53
C ALA A 68 -4.24 -12.02 11.29
N ALA A 69 -4.61 -13.00 10.46
CA ALA A 69 -3.77 -14.13 10.11
C ALA A 69 -2.51 -13.70 9.34
N VAL A 70 -2.65 -12.77 8.37
CA VAL A 70 -1.49 -12.23 7.64
C VAL A 70 -0.59 -11.43 8.56
N ILE A 71 -1.15 -10.61 9.46
CA ILE A 71 -0.37 -9.89 10.49
C ILE A 71 0.40 -10.89 11.36
N GLY A 72 -0.28 -11.92 11.89
CA GLY A 72 0.35 -12.96 12.72
C GLY A 72 1.43 -13.73 11.98
N TRP A 73 1.18 -14.11 10.71
CA TRP A 73 2.17 -14.78 9.87
C TRP A 73 3.39 -13.89 9.61
N LEU A 74 3.21 -12.62 9.26
CA LEU A 74 4.33 -11.69 9.04
C LEU A 74 5.11 -11.44 10.35
N ALA A 75 4.42 -11.16 11.45
CA ALA A 75 5.05 -10.80 12.72
C ALA A 75 5.76 -11.99 13.39
N VAL A 76 5.09 -13.15 13.47
CA VAL A 76 5.54 -14.29 14.27
C VAL A 76 6.34 -15.30 13.45
N ILE A 77 5.84 -15.67 12.26
CA ILE A 77 6.46 -16.73 11.44
C ILE A 77 7.59 -16.13 10.58
N ARG A 78 7.34 -15.00 9.92
CA ARG A 78 8.34 -14.34 9.07
C ARG A 78 9.28 -13.42 9.86
N ARG A 79 8.97 -13.15 11.13
CA ARG A 79 9.73 -12.26 12.03
C ARG A 79 9.91 -10.86 11.45
N ARG A 80 8.84 -10.34 10.86
CA ARG A 80 8.78 -9.02 10.20
C ARG A 80 7.70 -8.12 10.83
N PRO A 81 7.90 -7.67 12.07
CA PRO A 81 6.89 -6.87 12.77
C PRO A 81 6.62 -5.51 12.10
N LEU A 82 7.59 -4.95 11.37
CA LEU A 82 7.42 -3.68 10.65
C LEU A 82 6.51 -3.87 9.45
N ASP A 83 6.78 -4.91 8.66
CA ASP A 83 5.94 -5.31 7.52
C ASP A 83 4.53 -5.67 7.98
N ALA A 84 4.39 -6.42 9.09
CA ALA A 84 3.10 -6.78 9.66
C ALA A 84 2.27 -5.55 10.03
N THR A 85 2.88 -4.58 10.70
CA THR A 85 2.21 -3.34 11.10
C THR A 85 1.85 -2.49 9.88
N GLY A 86 2.77 -2.36 8.92
CA GLY A 86 2.53 -1.63 7.67
C GLY A 86 1.40 -2.24 6.84
N PHE A 87 1.36 -3.57 6.72
CA PHE A 87 0.26 -4.31 6.09
C PHE A 87 -1.06 -4.05 6.82
N GLY A 88 -1.09 -4.17 8.15
CA GLY A 88 -2.30 -3.94 8.93
C GLY A 88 -2.88 -2.54 8.73
N ILE A 89 -2.04 -1.50 8.84
CA ILE A 89 -2.45 -0.10 8.62
C ILE A 89 -2.99 0.10 7.20
N THR A 90 -2.27 -0.39 6.19
CA THR A 90 -2.65 -0.18 4.78
C THR A 90 -3.92 -0.94 4.40
N ALA A 91 -4.05 -2.21 4.78
CA ALA A 91 -5.23 -3.03 4.49
C ALA A 91 -6.49 -2.48 5.19
N LEU A 92 -6.38 -2.10 6.47
CA LEU A 92 -7.50 -1.52 7.21
C LEU A 92 -7.88 -0.13 6.70
N ALA A 93 -6.92 0.71 6.31
CA ALA A 93 -7.21 2.03 5.75
C ALA A 93 -7.92 1.92 4.39
N GLY A 94 -7.49 1.00 3.53
CA GLY A 94 -8.16 0.69 2.26
C GLY A 94 -9.61 0.23 2.45
N TRP A 95 -9.80 -0.77 3.30
CA TRP A 95 -11.13 -1.34 3.55
C TRP A 95 -12.04 -0.35 4.29
N GLY A 96 -11.50 0.40 5.25
CA GLY A 96 -12.19 1.48 5.96
C GLY A 96 -12.66 2.59 5.03
N ALA A 97 -11.83 3.02 4.07
CA ALA A 97 -12.22 4.03 3.06
C ALA A 97 -13.43 3.56 2.24
N VAL A 98 -13.47 2.28 1.85
CA VAL A 98 -14.62 1.67 1.17
C VAL A 98 -15.87 1.71 2.05
N GLY A 99 -15.72 1.42 3.35
CA GLY A 99 -16.80 1.56 4.33
C GLY A 99 -17.31 2.99 4.48
N LEU A 100 -16.42 3.98 4.52
CA LEU A 100 -16.79 5.40 4.62
C LEU A 100 -17.58 5.87 3.39
N VAL A 101 -17.14 5.54 2.18
CA VAL A 101 -17.87 5.86 0.95
C VAL A 101 -19.23 5.15 0.91
N LYS A 102 -19.29 3.92 1.42
CA LYS A 102 -20.55 3.16 1.50
C LYS A 102 -21.61 3.87 2.35
N VAL A 103 -21.21 4.39 3.51
CA VAL A 103 -22.09 5.17 4.39
C VAL A 103 -22.46 6.52 3.76
N ALA A 104 -21.56 7.15 3.00
CA ALA A 104 -21.82 8.46 2.39
C ALA A 104 -22.76 8.42 1.18
N VAL A 105 -22.70 7.36 0.35
CA VAL A 105 -23.46 7.29 -0.91
C VAL A 105 -24.86 6.73 -0.71
N GLU A 106 -25.00 5.72 0.16
CA GLU A 106 -26.28 5.06 0.50
C GLU A 106 -27.06 4.53 -0.70
N ARG A 107 -26.37 4.05 -1.75
CA ARG A 107 -27.03 3.49 -2.94
C ARG A 107 -27.82 2.23 -2.58
N PRO A 108 -29.11 2.11 -2.95
CA PRO A 108 -29.88 0.88 -2.79
C PRO A 108 -29.24 -0.32 -3.51
N ARG A 109 -29.49 -1.54 -3.02
CA ARG A 109 -29.08 -2.78 -3.70
C ARG A 109 -29.96 -3.12 -4.90
N PRO A 110 -29.47 -3.98 -5.82
CA PRO A 110 -30.30 -4.52 -6.89
C PRO A 110 -31.56 -5.17 -6.33
N ALA A 111 -32.73 -4.72 -6.80
CA ALA A 111 -34.02 -5.32 -6.51
C ALA A 111 -34.40 -6.23 -7.68
N LEU A 112 -33.89 -7.46 -7.66
CA LEU A 112 -34.16 -8.44 -8.72
C LEU A 112 -35.53 -9.07 -8.50
N THR A 113 -36.29 -9.24 -9.58
CA THR A 113 -37.61 -9.89 -9.55
C THR A 113 -37.55 -11.42 -9.36
N GLY A 114 -36.41 -12.05 -9.70
CA GLY A 114 -36.13 -13.47 -9.42
C GLY A 114 -35.59 -13.73 -8.02
N ASP A 115 -35.32 -15.00 -7.66
CA ASP A 115 -34.87 -15.41 -6.32
C ASP A 115 -33.37 -15.12 -6.11
N PRO A 116 -32.95 -14.05 -5.41
CA PRO A 116 -31.54 -13.70 -5.29
C PRO A 116 -30.79 -14.74 -4.45
N LEU A 117 -29.61 -15.18 -4.92
CA LEU A 117 -28.71 -16.10 -4.18
C LEU A 117 -28.31 -15.54 -2.81
N SER A 118 -28.26 -14.23 -2.68
CA SER A 118 -27.89 -13.56 -1.45
C SER A 118 -29.05 -12.69 -0.94
N VAL A 119 -29.70 -13.14 0.12
CA VAL A 119 -30.60 -12.31 0.93
C VAL A 119 -29.72 -11.46 1.85
N VAL A 120 -29.01 -10.46 1.31
CA VAL A 120 -28.13 -9.63 2.13
C VAL A 120 -28.96 -8.61 2.90
N THR A 121 -28.92 -8.75 4.22
CA THR A 121 -29.45 -7.80 5.21
C THR A 121 -28.56 -6.56 5.26
N GLY A 122 -28.85 -5.57 4.42
CA GLY A 122 -28.19 -4.26 4.46
C GLY A 122 -28.59 -3.37 3.29
N SER A 123 -28.93 -2.12 3.57
CA SER A 123 -29.55 -1.19 2.61
C SER A 123 -28.61 -0.64 1.53
N THR A 124 -27.27 -0.77 1.68
CA THR A 124 -26.32 -0.05 0.82
C THR A 124 -25.43 -0.96 -0.05
N SER A 125 -25.38 -0.66 -1.35
CA SER A 125 -24.70 -1.44 -2.40
C SER A 125 -23.33 -0.88 -2.77
N PHE A 126 -23.25 0.43 -3.03
CA PHE A 126 -22.05 1.12 -3.47
C PHE A 126 -21.11 1.47 -2.29
N PRO A 127 -19.78 1.43 -2.48
CA PRO A 127 -19.07 0.51 -3.35
C PRO A 127 -19.09 -0.93 -2.77
N SER A 128 -18.69 -1.93 -3.57
CA SER A 128 -18.61 -3.33 -3.13
C SER A 128 -17.56 -3.51 -2.02
N SER A 129 -18.02 -3.89 -0.82
CA SER A 129 -17.12 -4.09 0.34
C SER A 129 -16.20 -5.30 0.17
N HIS A 130 -16.68 -6.37 -0.48
CA HIS A 130 -15.91 -7.61 -0.68
C HIS A 130 -14.78 -7.38 -1.69
N THR A 131 -15.10 -6.71 -2.80
CA THR A 131 -14.12 -6.30 -3.80
C THR A 131 -13.11 -5.33 -3.17
N GLY A 132 -13.59 -4.33 -2.43
CA GLY A 132 -12.73 -3.35 -1.75
C GLY A 132 -11.80 -3.96 -0.71
N ALA A 133 -12.29 -4.92 0.08
CA ALA A 133 -11.48 -5.66 1.05
C ALA A 133 -10.35 -6.44 0.36
N LEU A 134 -10.66 -7.20 -0.68
CA LEU A 134 -9.65 -7.98 -1.40
C LEU A 134 -8.62 -7.07 -2.09
N VAL A 135 -9.05 -5.98 -2.74
CA VAL A 135 -8.12 -4.99 -3.31
C VAL A 135 -7.19 -4.43 -2.22
N SER A 136 -7.73 -4.09 -1.05
CA SER A 136 -6.95 -3.55 0.07
C SER A 136 -5.90 -4.54 0.59
N ILE A 137 -6.28 -5.82 0.73
CA ILE A 137 -5.37 -6.90 1.14
C ILE A 137 -4.28 -7.11 0.09
N VAL A 138 -4.64 -7.21 -1.19
CA VAL A 138 -3.69 -7.43 -2.30
C VAL A 138 -2.69 -6.29 -2.39
N LEU A 139 -3.15 -5.04 -2.35
CA LEU A 139 -2.26 -3.88 -2.41
C LEU A 139 -1.40 -3.76 -1.15
N GLY A 140 -1.95 -4.01 0.03
CA GLY A 140 -1.19 -4.04 1.29
C GLY A 140 -0.08 -5.09 1.25
N LEU A 141 -0.39 -6.32 0.81
CA LEU A 141 0.59 -7.39 0.62
C LEU A 141 1.66 -7.02 -0.40
N ALA A 142 1.27 -6.39 -1.52
CA ALA A 142 2.19 -5.96 -2.55
C ALA A 142 3.17 -4.87 -2.06
N LEU A 143 2.75 -4.01 -1.12
CA LEU A 143 3.62 -2.99 -0.51
C LEU A 143 4.67 -3.59 0.43
N VAL A 144 4.36 -4.70 1.10
CA VAL A 144 5.27 -5.38 2.05
C VAL A 144 5.99 -6.58 1.45
N ALA A 145 5.86 -6.78 0.13
CA ALA A 145 6.48 -7.90 -0.56
C ALA A 145 8.02 -7.80 -0.54
N ALA A 146 8.67 -8.92 -0.20
CA ALA A 146 10.13 -8.97 -0.05
C ALA A 146 10.92 -8.79 -1.35
N THR A 147 10.32 -9.15 -2.49
CA THR A 147 10.98 -9.17 -3.80
C THR A 147 10.03 -8.69 -4.89
N ALA A 148 10.58 -8.17 -5.99
CA ALA A 148 9.80 -7.79 -7.16
C ALA A 148 8.99 -8.97 -7.73
N ARG A 149 9.58 -10.17 -7.76
CA ARG A 149 8.89 -11.40 -8.20
C ARG A 149 7.68 -11.71 -7.33
N SER A 150 7.83 -11.67 -6.01
CA SER A 150 6.71 -11.89 -5.07
C SER A 150 5.63 -10.83 -5.24
N ARG A 151 6.01 -9.55 -5.38
CA ARG A 151 5.08 -8.46 -5.65
C ARG A 151 4.29 -8.67 -6.94
N HIS A 152 4.95 -9.04 -8.03
CA HIS A 152 4.29 -9.31 -9.31
C HIS A 152 3.34 -10.51 -9.21
N SER A 153 3.73 -11.59 -8.53
CA SER A 153 2.85 -12.73 -8.30
C SER A 153 1.62 -12.36 -7.45
N ILE A 154 1.79 -11.57 -6.39
CA ILE A 154 0.69 -11.07 -5.55
C ILE A 154 -0.28 -10.23 -6.39
N LEU A 155 0.25 -9.32 -7.21
CA LEU A 155 -0.60 -8.46 -8.05
C LEU A 155 -1.32 -9.27 -9.13
N LEU A 156 -0.66 -10.23 -9.78
CA LEU A 156 -1.26 -11.08 -10.81
C LEU A 156 -2.41 -11.93 -10.22
N TRP A 157 -2.11 -12.75 -9.22
CA TRP A 157 -3.11 -13.64 -8.61
C TRP A 157 -4.17 -12.85 -7.83
N GLY A 158 -3.78 -11.73 -7.22
CA GLY A 158 -4.70 -10.81 -6.58
C GLY A 158 -5.67 -10.18 -7.59
N THR A 159 -5.21 -9.79 -8.78
CA THR A 159 -6.08 -9.26 -9.84
C THR A 159 -7.07 -10.32 -10.31
N VAL A 160 -6.62 -11.55 -10.54
CA VAL A 160 -7.51 -12.68 -10.87
C VAL A 160 -8.55 -12.88 -9.77
N GLY A 161 -8.14 -12.87 -8.50
CA GLY A 161 -9.04 -12.94 -7.36
C GLY A 161 -10.07 -11.81 -7.33
N VAL A 162 -9.65 -10.56 -7.55
CA VAL A 162 -10.54 -9.38 -7.58
C VAL A 162 -11.59 -9.51 -8.69
N VAL A 163 -11.20 -9.99 -9.87
CA VAL A 163 -12.13 -10.23 -10.98
C VAL A 163 -13.12 -11.34 -10.62
N LEU A 164 -12.65 -12.46 -10.08
CA LEU A 164 -13.51 -13.57 -9.65
C LEU A 164 -14.50 -13.15 -8.57
N VAL A 165 -14.05 -12.38 -7.58
CA VAL A 165 -14.90 -11.84 -6.52
C VAL A 165 -15.93 -10.88 -7.09
N GLY A 166 -15.51 -9.94 -7.94
CA GLY A 166 -16.41 -9.02 -8.63
C GLY A 166 -17.50 -9.75 -9.42
N ALA A 167 -17.10 -10.75 -10.22
CA ALA A 167 -18.01 -11.59 -10.97
C ALA A 167 -18.99 -12.33 -10.05
N ALA A 168 -18.53 -12.93 -8.96
CA ALA A 168 -19.39 -13.59 -7.98
C ALA A 168 -20.39 -12.63 -7.31
N ARG A 169 -20.00 -11.36 -7.06
CA ARG A 169 -20.90 -10.33 -6.51
C ARG A 169 -22.00 -9.91 -7.48
N MET A 170 -21.68 -9.83 -8.77
CA MET A 170 -22.67 -9.56 -9.82
C MET A 170 -23.57 -10.78 -10.05
N TYR A 171 -22.99 -11.98 -10.15
CA TYR A 171 -23.73 -13.22 -10.35
C TYR A 171 -24.74 -13.52 -9.22
N SER A 172 -24.36 -13.24 -7.97
CA SER A 172 -25.27 -13.37 -6.81
C SER A 172 -26.38 -12.30 -6.78
N GLY A 173 -26.32 -11.29 -7.64
CA GLY A 173 -27.25 -10.16 -7.64
C GLY A 173 -27.01 -9.16 -6.51
N ALA A 174 -25.88 -9.27 -5.79
CA ALA A 174 -25.66 -8.48 -4.59
C ALA A 174 -25.20 -7.04 -4.87
N HIS A 175 -24.54 -6.82 -6.01
CA HIS A 175 -23.93 -5.55 -6.39
C HIS A 175 -24.04 -5.31 -7.88
N TYR A 176 -24.20 -4.03 -8.24
CA TYR A 176 -24.13 -3.59 -9.62
C TYR A 176 -22.68 -3.55 -10.13
N PRO A 177 -22.44 -3.66 -11.45
CA PRO A 177 -21.10 -3.54 -12.04
C PRO A 177 -20.34 -2.28 -11.59
N LEU A 178 -21.01 -1.13 -11.52
CA LEU A 178 -20.38 0.11 -11.08
C LEU A 178 -20.00 0.10 -9.59
N ASP A 179 -20.70 -0.65 -8.74
CA ASP A 179 -20.33 -0.80 -7.33
C ASP A 179 -18.99 -1.57 -7.20
N VAL A 180 -18.80 -2.58 -8.04
CA VAL A 180 -17.58 -3.40 -8.10
C VAL A 180 -16.42 -2.55 -8.60
N LEU A 181 -16.62 -1.83 -9.71
CA LEU A 181 -15.58 -0.98 -10.30
C LEU A 181 -15.18 0.17 -9.37
N ALA A 182 -16.14 0.82 -8.70
CA ALA A 182 -15.87 1.92 -7.78
C ALA A 182 -15.08 1.49 -6.53
N ALA A 183 -15.13 0.21 -6.15
CA ALA A 183 -14.36 -0.28 -5.00
C ALA A 183 -12.84 -0.20 -5.22
N LEU A 184 -12.38 -0.31 -6.47
CA LEU A 184 -10.95 -0.31 -6.83
C LEU A 184 -10.26 1.03 -6.50
N PRO A 185 -10.70 2.18 -7.03
CA PRO A 185 -10.05 3.46 -6.75
C PRO A 185 -10.19 3.88 -5.29
N VAL A 186 -11.31 3.56 -4.63
CA VAL A 186 -11.52 3.89 -3.20
C VAL A 186 -10.59 3.07 -2.30
N ALA A 187 -10.48 1.76 -2.52
CA ALA A 187 -9.56 0.91 -1.79
C ALA A 187 -8.10 1.36 -2.02
N TRP A 188 -7.72 1.64 -3.28
CA TRP A 188 -6.39 2.16 -3.59
C TRP A 188 -6.09 3.47 -2.84
N ALA A 189 -7.03 4.42 -2.85
CA ALA A 189 -6.87 5.69 -2.16
C ALA A 189 -6.67 5.49 -0.65
N GLY A 190 -7.49 4.65 -0.02
CA GLY A 190 -7.35 4.31 1.40
C GLY A 190 -6.00 3.63 1.70
N VAL A 191 -5.54 2.71 0.85
CA VAL A 191 -4.22 2.07 0.99
C VAL A 191 -3.09 3.10 0.87
N MET A 192 -3.16 4.06 -0.05
CA MET A 192 -2.12 5.09 -0.21
C MET A 192 -2.08 6.09 0.96
N ALA A 193 -3.25 6.46 1.49
CA ALA A 193 -3.34 7.24 2.73
C ALA A 193 -2.77 6.45 3.91
N GLY A 194 -3.14 5.17 4.04
CA GLY A 194 -2.60 4.24 5.03
C GLY A 194 -1.09 4.05 4.92
N ALA A 195 -0.54 3.99 3.70
CA ALA A 195 0.90 3.89 3.49
C ALA A 195 1.63 5.16 3.94
N SER A 196 1.03 6.33 3.72
CA SER A 196 1.55 7.61 4.23
C SER A 196 1.56 7.64 5.76
N LEU A 197 0.52 7.10 6.40
CA LEU A 197 0.45 6.95 7.86
C LEU A 197 1.45 5.92 8.38
N ALA A 198 1.57 4.77 7.72
CA ALA A 198 2.49 3.69 8.09
C ALA A 198 3.95 4.16 8.06
N ASN A 199 4.32 5.00 7.10
CA ASN A 199 5.66 5.62 7.03
C ASN A 199 6.01 6.52 8.24
N ILE A 200 5.00 6.96 9.00
CA ILE A 200 5.18 7.76 10.22
C ILE A 200 5.09 6.86 11.45
N VAL A 201 4.06 6.02 11.51
CA VAL A 201 3.72 5.21 12.70
C VAL A 201 4.70 4.05 12.87
N VAL A 202 5.03 3.32 11.81
CA VAL A 202 5.85 2.10 11.92
C VAL A 202 7.24 2.39 12.46
N PRO A 203 8.00 3.39 11.96
CA PRO A 203 9.31 3.73 12.54
C PRO A 203 9.22 4.23 13.99
N ALA A 204 8.17 4.99 14.33
CA ALA A 204 7.97 5.49 15.69
C ALA A 204 7.71 4.36 16.69
N LEU A 205 6.85 3.40 16.33
CA LEU A 205 6.60 2.20 17.14
C LEU A 205 7.85 1.32 17.24
N ALA A 206 8.56 1.15 16.13
CA ALA A 206 9.78 0.35 16.10
C ALA A 206 10.87 0.92 17.02
N PHE A 207 11.05 2.24 17.01
CA PHE A 207 11.96 2.92 17.91
C PHE A 207 11.49 2.82 19.37
N GLY A 208 10.21 3.11 19.65
CA GLY A 208 9.66 3.13 21.01
C GLY A 208 9.64 1.76 21.70
N PHE A 209 9.36 0.70 20.96
CA PHE A 209 9.32 -0.68 21.49
C PHE A 209 10.59 -1.49 21.20
N GLY A 210 11.61 -0.87 20.58
CA GLY A 210 12.85 -1.54 20.23
C GLY A 210 12.70 -2.68 19.20
N TRP A 211 11.66 -2.65 18.36
CA TRP A 211 11.48 -3.67 17.33
C TRP A 211 12.57 -3.60 16.27
N GLN A 212 13.14 -4.77 15.98
CA GLN A 212 14.15 -4.94 14.94
C GLN A 212 13.60 -5.86 13.85
N GLN A 213 14.01 -5.61 12.61
CA GLN A 213 13.70 -6.46 11.46
C GLN A 213 14.95 -6.60 10.60
N ALA A 214 15.30 -7.84 10.26
CA ALA A 214 16.49 -8.12 9.47
C ALA A 214 16.46 -7.36 8.13
N GLY A 215 17.56 -6.67 7.82
CA GLY A 215 17.71 -5.90 6.57
C GLY A 215 16.99 -4.55 6.55
N VAL A 216 16.43 -4.09 7.67
CA VAL A 216 15.76 -2.77 7.77
C VAL A 216 16.42 -1.93 8.86
N SER A 217 16.97 -0.77 8.50
CA SER A 217 17.46 0.22 9.45
C SER A 217 16.34 1.20 9.82
N VAL A 218 15.99 1.24 11.11
CA VAL A 218 15.01 2.19 11.64
C VAL A 218 15.76 3.46 12.06
N ALA A 219 15.52 4.57 11.36
CA ALA A 219 16.07 5.86 11.76
C ALA A 219 15.34 6.39 13.01
N ALA A 220 16.09 6.98 13.94
CA ALA A 220 15.50 7.68 15.07
C ALA A 220 14.56 8.80 14.58
N PRO A 221 13.40 9.02 15.23
CA PRO A 221 12.53 10.14 14.89
C PRO A 221 13.36 11.43 14.88
N ALA A 222 13.28 12.22 13.81
CA ALA A 222 14.03 13.47 13.71
C ALA A 222 13.70 14.32 14.95
N ALA A 223 14.66 14.45 15.85
CA ALA A 223 14.51 15.28 17.03
C ALA A 223 14.06 16.65 16.55
N ARG A 224 12.91 17.13 17.04
CA ARG A 224 12.45 18.50 16.82
C ARG A 224 13.65 19.37 17.16
N ARG A 225 14.26 20.02 16.17
CA ARG A 225 15.29 21.03 16.41
C ARG A 225 14.59 22.14 17.18
N THR A 226 14.61 22.06 18.50
CA THR A 226 14.33 23.20 19.35
C THR A 226 15.41 24.20 18.99
N GLY A 227 15.01 25.30 18.36
CA GLY A 227 15.91 26.38 18.02
C GLY A 227 16.45 26.97 19.31
N SER A 228 17.58 26.45 19.78
CA SER A 228 18.49 27.22 20.61
C SER A 228 19.16 28.21 19.66
N THR A 229 18.55 29.38 19.50
CA THR A 229 19.27 30.56 19.04
C THR A 229 20.32 30.88 20.09
N ALA A 230 21.52 30.32 19.91
CA ALA A 230 22.71 30.85 20.57
C ALA A 230 22.92 32.29 20.06
N PRO A 231 23.16 33.29 20.94
CA PRO A 231 23.39 34.65 20.50
C PRO A 231 24.71 34.73 19.73
N ALA A 232 24.68 35.39 18.58
CA ALA A 232 25.84 35.60 17.73
C ALA A 232 26.92 36.41 18.47
N PRO A 233 28.21 36.05 18.35
CA PRO A 233 29.28 36.89 18.89
C PRO A 233 29.38 38.18 18.08
N ALA A 234 29.43 39.30 18.80
CA ALA A 234 29.54 40.64 18.24
C ALA A 234 30.78 40.79 17.36
N GLN A 235 30.59 41.27 16.14
CA GLN A 235 31.68 41.66 15.24
C GLN A 235 32.23 43.02 15.71
N HIS A 236 33.50 43.07 16.11
CA HIS A 236 34.24 44.31 16.23
C HIS A 236 34.78 44.73 14.85
N ALA A 237 34.41 45.95 14.45
CA ALA A 237 34.86 46.64 13.26
C ALA A 237 35.93 47.70 13.61
N GLY A 238 36.89 47.93 12.70
CA GLY A 238 37.84 49.06 12.68
C GLY A 238 39.26 48.66 13.09
N THR A 239 40.19 48.31 12.20
CA THR A 239 40.95 49.13 11.21
C THR A 239 41.89 50.17 11.85
N VAL A 240 43.21 49.90 11.85
CA VAL A 240 44.28 50.87 11.48
C VAL A 240 45.47 50.09 10.90
N GLN A 241 46.01 50.64 9.80
CA GLN A 241 47.10 50.17 8.95
C GLN A 241 48.33 51.07 9.13
N ALA A 242 49.54 50.49 9.27
CA ALA A 242 50.89 51.03 8.96
C ALA A 242 51.91 50.01 9.53
N SER A 243 53.10 49.70 8.98
CA SER A 243 54.02 50.33 8.04
C SER A 243 54.93 49.24 7.43
N ARG A 244 55.49 49.52 6.25
CA ARG A 244 56.55 48.77 5.53
C ARG A 244 57.86 48.67 6.33
N ALA A 245 58.63 47.59 6.11
CA ALA A 245 60.05 47.60 5.71
C ALA A 245 60.61 46.16 5.59
N ASP A 246 61.40 45.94 4.53
CA ASP A 246 62.60 45.06 4.42
C ASP A 246 62.45 43.54 4.64
N ALA A 247 63.17 42.63 3.99
CA ALA A 247 64.13 42.58 2.88
C ALA A 247 64.44 41.07 2.63
N ALA A 248 65.12 40.79 1.51
CA ALA A 248 65.94 39.60 1.23
C ALA A 248 65.19 38.26 1.02
N ASP A 249 65.20 37.67 -0.18
CA ASP A 249 66.30 37.05 -0.95
C ASP A 249 66.46 35.54 -0.66
N SER A 250 66.85 34.83 -1.72
CA SER A 250 67.37 33.46 -1.80
C SER A 250 66.39 32.28 -2.02
N SER A 251 66.28 31.92 -3.31
CA SER A 251 66.77 30.66 -3.90
C SER A 251 66.24 29.28 -3.48
N GLY A 252 66.02 28.44 -4.51
CA GLY A 252 66.12 26.96 -4.44
C GLY A 252 64.81 26.27 -4.85
N SER A 253 64.52 26.03 -6.13
CA SER A 253 65.04 25.00 -7.05
C SER A 253 64.76 23.54 -6.65
N HIS A 254 64.10 22.84 -7.60
CA HIS A 254 64.08 21.39 -7.83
C HIS A 254 63.23 20.55 -6.85
N GLY A 255 62.46 19.55 -7.28
CA GLY A 255 62.39 18.85 -8.56
C GLY A 255 62.02 17.38 -8.29
N GLY A 256 61.45 16.69 -9.28
CA GLY A 256 61.36 15.22 -9.34
C GLY A 256 60.11 14.63 -8.69
N ALA A 257 59.08 14.21 -9.43
CA ALA A 257 59.01 13.12 -10.42
C ALA A 257 59.04 11.69 -9.81
N ALA A 258 57.85 11.08 -9.87
CA ALA A 258 57.58 9.80 -10.55
C ALA A 258 57.94 8.44 -9.88
N ARG A 259 57.10 7.47 -10.32
CA ARG A 259 57.25 6.00 -10.39
C ARG A 259 56.67 5.21 -9.20
N SER A 260 55.71 4.30 -9.37
CA SER A 260 55.54 3.14 -10.29
C SER A 260 55.95 1.81 -9.62
N ALA A 261 55.26 0.74 -10.03
CA ALA A 261 55.43 -0.70 -9.77
C ALA A 261 54.66 -1.24 -8.55
N GLN A 262 53.64 -2.11 -8.66
CA GLN A 262 53.46 -3.38 -9.41
C GLN A 262 54.22 -4.56 -8.80
N ARG A 263 53.47 -5.59 -8.34
CA ARG A 263 53.79 -7.05 -8.23
C ARG A 263 52.63 -7.73 -7.49
N THR A 264 51.78 -8.59 -8.06
CA THR A 264 51.93 -9.97 -8.59
C THR A 264 52.30 -11.04 -7.56
N GLY A 265 51.52 -12.14 -7.55
CA GLY A 265 51.79 -13.45 -6.93
C GLY A 265 50.48 -14.07 -6.43
N SER A 266 49.79 -14.92 -7.21
CA SER A 266 49.96 -16.41 -7.33
C SER A 266 49.70 -17.12 -5.98
N SER A 267 49.04 -18.28 -5.84
CA SER A 267 48.49 -19.34 -6.70
C SER A 267 48.12 -20.51 -5.75
N ARG A 268 47.47 -21.55 -6.29
CA ARG A 268 47.36 -22.95 -5.80
C ARG A 268 46.17 -23.29 -4.89
N GLU A 269 45.23 -24.10 -5.41
CA GLU A 269 45.15 -25.59 -5.38
C GLU A 269 44.22 -25.97 -4.21
N GLU A 270 43.32 -26.95 -4.26
CA GLU A 270 43.15 -28.14 -5.09
C GLU A 270 41.79 -28.79 -4.73
N HIS A 271 41.22 -29.58 -5.66
CA HIS A 271 40.49 -30.86 -5.44
C HIS A 271 39.23 -30.89 -4.53
N ARG A 272 38.16 -31.66 -4.71
CA ARG A 272 37.70 -32.80 -5.56
C ARG A 272 36.26 -33.05 -5.04
N VAL A 273 35.23 -33.44 -5.79
CA VAL A 273 34.83 -34.84 -6.09
C VAL A 273 33.40 -34.77 -6.68
N ASP A 274 33.20 -35.44 -7.81
CA ASP A 274 31.93 -35.86 -8.41
C ASP A 274 31.08 -36.76 -7.49
N ARG A 275 29.75 -36.67 -7.57
CA ARG A 275 28.93 -37.84 -7.99
C ARG A 275 27.47 -37.49 -8.26
N ALA A 276 27.03 -38.03 -9.39
CA ALA A 276 25.66 -38.19 -9.82
C ALA A 276 24.89 -39.23 -8.98
N ALA A 277 23.59 -39.00 -8.81
CA ALA A 277 22.49 -39.96 -8.89
C ALA A 277 21.19 -39.16 -9.05
#